data_AF-A0A6C0G1G0-F1
#
_entry.id   AF-A0A6C0G1G0-F1
#
_cell.length_a   1.000
_cell.length_b   1.000
_cell.length_c   1.000
_cell.angle_alpha   90.00
_cell.angle_beta   90.00
_cell.angle_gamma   90.00
#
_symmetry.space_group_name_H-M   'P 1'
#
loop_
_entity.id
_entity.type
_entity.pdbx_description
1 polymer ?
#
loop_
_entity_poly.entity_id
_entity_poly.type
_entity_poly.pdbx_seq_one_letter_code
_entity_poly.pdbx_strand_id
1 'polypeptide(L)'
;MNTMYRQLLESTEDLLYRVRIYDRNLEKSDEILQMDEAYKRMRQAFDVIEARQDSGMMERFAARVQQMRTRLITMMEDLLHTA
;
A
#
# COMPACT_ATOMS: atom_id res chain seq x y z
N MET A 1 9.51 18.52 3.18
CA MET A 1 8.82 17.36 2.59
C MET A 1 9.26 16.13 3.35
N ASN A 2 8.32 15.33 3.86
CA ASN A 2 8.67 14.22 4.75
C ASN A 2 9.03 12.97 3.92
N THR A 3 10.29 12.90 3.50
CA THR A 3 10.80 11.92 2.51
C THR A 3 10.52 10.48 2.90
N MET A 4 10.55 10.16 4.19
CA MET A 4 10.32 8.80 4.70
C MET A 4 8.91 8.28 4.40
N TYR A 5 7.88 9.09 4.66
CA TYR A 5 6.49 8.66 4.44
C TYR A 5 6.15 8.57 2.95
N ARG A 6 6.75 9.45 2.14
CA ARG A 6 6.64 9.37 0.68
C ARG A 6 7.25 8.07 0.14
N GLN A 7 8.45 7.72 0.59
CA GLN A 7 9.10 6.46 0.23
C GLN A 7 8.26 5.24 0.66
N LEU A 8 7.62 5.31 1.83
CA LEU A 8 6.72 4.24 2.28
C LEU A 8 5.51 4.08 1.32
N LEU A 9 4.92 5.18 0.85
CA LEU A 9 3.82 5.12 -0.10
C LEU A 9 4.26 4.60 -1.47
N GLU A 10 5.36 5.11 -2.01
CA GLU A 10 5.86 4.72 -3.33
C GLU A 10 6.30 3.25 -3.35
N SER A 11 6.98 2.78 -2.31
CA SER A 11 7.36 1.36 -2.22
C SER A 11 6.18 0.43 -1.99
N THR A 12 5.12 0.89 -1.31
CA THR A 12 3.87 0.13 -1.18
C THR A 12 3.13 0.03 -2.52
N GLU A 13 3.14 1.09 -3.33
CA GLU A 13 2.56 1.10 -4.68
C GLU A 13 3.25 0.10 -5.61
N ASP A 14 4.59 0.11 -5.62
CA ASP A 14 5.39 -0.85 -6.38
C ASP A 14 5.11 -2.30 -5.96
N LEU A 15 4.99 -2.56 -4.66
CA LEU A 15 4.64 -3.88 -4.16
C LEU A 15 3.24 -4.32 -4.61
N LEU A 16 2.24 -3.43 -4.54
CA LEU A 16 0.88 -3.70 -5.01
C LEU A 16 0.87 -4.05 -6.51
N TYR A 17 1.62 -3.29 -7.31
CA TYR A 17 1.77 -3.56 -8.74
C TYR A 17 2.39 -4.95 -9.00
N ARG A 18 3.44 -5.31 -8.26
CA ARG A 18 4.07 -6.63 -8.37
C ARG A 18 3.08 -7.74 -8.00
N VAL A 19 2.42 -7.65 -6.85
CA VAL A 19 1.45 -8.66 -6.39
C VAL A 19 0.37 -8.90 -7.46
N ARG A 20 -0.14 -7.84 -8.10
CA ARG A 20 -1.09 -7.95 -9.21
C ARG A 20 -0.54 -8.72 -10.42
N ILE A 21 0.74 -8.61 -10.74
CA ILE A 21 1.38 -9.37 -11.82
C ILE A 21 1.55 -10.84 -11.44
N TYR A 22 1.85 -11.11 -10.17
CA TYR A 22 2.06 -12.47 -9.67
C TYR A 22 0.75 -13.26 -9.52
N ASP A 23 -0.39 -12.58 -9.29
CA ASP A 23 -1.72 -13.20 -9.25
C ASP A 23 -2.24 -13.59 -10.65
N ARG A 24 -1.54 -14.50 -11.33
CA ARG A 24 -1.84 -14.93 -12.71
C ARG A 24 -3.19 -15.61 -12.86
N ASN A 25 -3.64 -16.30 -11.81
CA ASN A 25 -4.89 -17.04 -11.77
C ASN A 25 -6.07 -16.18 -11.26
N LEU A 26 -5.82 -14.91 -10.93
CA LEU A 26 -6.82 -13.98 -10.38
C LEU A 26 -7.44 -14.45 -9.05
N GLU A 27 -6.74 -15.29 -8.29
CA GLU A 27 -7.21 -15.89 -7.03
C GLU A 27 -7.34 -14.85 -5.90
N LYS A 28 -6.58 -13.76 -5.99
CA LYS A 28 -6.58 -12.65 -5.03
C LYS A 28 -7.08 -11.34 -5.64
N SER A 29 -7.61 -11.39 -6.86
CA SER A 29 -7.96 -10.22 -7.66
C SER A 29 -8.90 -9.23 -6.94
N ASP A 30 -9.95 -9.73 -6.30
CA ASP A 30 -10.88 -8.88 -5.53
C ASP A 30 -10.18 -8.15 -4.37
N GLU A 31 -9.32 -8.85 -3.63
CA GLU A 31 -8.58 -8.28 -2.50
C GLU A 31 -7.56 -7.24 -3.00
N ILE A 32 -6.86 -7.52 -4.10
CA ILE A 32 -5.92 -6.60 -4.73
C ILE A 32 -6.62 -5.33 -5.21
N LEU A 33 -7.81 -5.46 -5.83
CA LEU A 33 -8.61 -4.32 -6.28
C LEU A 33 -9.05 -3.44 -5.09
N GLN A 34 -9.50 -4.05 -4.00
CA GLN A 34 -9.85 -3.31 -2.78
C GLN A 34 -8.65 -2.57 -2.18
N MET A 35 -7.47 -3.19 -2.20
CA MET A 35 -6.23 -2.54 -1.75
C MET A 35 -5.81 -1.39 -2.67
N ASP A 36 -5.98 -1.52 -3.98
CA ASP A 36 -5.70 -0.47 -4.95
C ASP A 36 -6.61 0.75 -4.73
N GLU A 37 -7.90 0.53 -4.52
CA GLU A 37 -8.82 1.62 -4.16
C GLU A 37 -8.44 2.28 -2.84
N ALA A 38 -8.13 1.47 -1.82
CA ALA A 38 -7.72 1.99 -0.51
C ALA A 38 -6.41 2.80 -0.63
N TYR A 39 -5.44 2.32 -1.41
CA TYR A 39 -4.17 3.00 -1.66
C TYR A 39 -4.40 4.35 -2.34
N LYS A 40 -5.25 4.42 -3.37
CA LYS A 40 -5.60 5.68 -4.06
C LYS A 40 -6.19 6.71 -3.09
N ARG A 41 -7.11 6.29 -2.22
CA ARG A 41 -7.69 7.17 -1.18
C ARG A 41 -6.63 7.62 -0.16
N MET A 42 -5.72 6.71 0.23
CA MET A 42 -4.61 7.05 1.12
C MET A 42 -3.64 8.04 0.47
N ARG A 43 -3.31 7.88 -0.81
CA ARG A 43 -2.43 8.81 -1.53
C ARG A 43 -3.00 10.23 -1.56
N GLN A 44 -4.30 10.37 -1.83
CA GLN A 44 -4.98 11.67 -1.76
C GLN A 44 -4.98 12.25 -0.35
N ALA A 45 -5.21 11.42 0.67
CA ALA A 45 -5.17 11.86 2.06
C ALA A 45 -3.77 12.32 2.50
N PHE A 46 -2.72 11.67 2.02
CA PHE A 46 -1.33 12.04 2.31
C PHE A 46 -1.03 13.47 1.90
N ASP A 47 -1.40 13.87 0.68
CA ASP A 47 -1.15 15.23 0.18
C ASP A 47 -1.82 16.29 1.06
N VAL A 48 -3.03 16.00 1.55
CA VAL A 48 -3.77 16.88 2.47
C VAL A 48 -3.12 16.94 3.86
N ILE A 49 -2.67 15.80 4.39
CA ILE A 49 -2.01 15.73 5.70
C ILE A 49 -0.63 16.40 5.66
N GLU A 50 0.16 16.15 4.60
CA GLU A 50 1.47 16.76 4.39
C GLU A 50 1.35 18.30 4.30
N ALA A 51 0.35 18.81 3.57
CA ALA A 51 0.08 20.25 3.48
C ALA A 51 -0.28 20.89 4.84
N ARG A 52 -0.96 20.16 5.72
CA ARG A 52 -1.35 20.63 7.06
C ARG A 52 -0.25 20.50 8.12
N GLN A 53 0.84 19.79 7.80
CA GLN A 53 1.93 19.47 8.74
C GLN A 53 1.46 18.81 10.06
N ASP A 54 0.37 18.04 10.01
CA ASP A 54 -0.20 17.35 11.17
C ASP A 54 0.54 16.02 11.42
N SER A 55 1.51 16.04 12.34
CA SER A 55 2.35 14.88 12.66
C SER A 55 1.55 13.71 13.23
N GLY A 56 0.57 13.96 14.09
CA GLY A 56 -0.24 12.90 14.71
C GLY A 56 -1.19 12.21 13.73
N MET A 57 -1.71 12.93 12.73
CA MET A 57 -2.41 12.32 11.60
C MET A 57 -1.44 11.55 10.70
N MET A 58 -0.22 12.07 10.48
CA MET A 58 0.79 11.43 9.64
C MET A 58 1.28 10.09 10.21
N GLU A 59 1.47 9.98 11.53
CA GLU A 59 1.84 8.70 12.17
C GLU A 59 0.74 7.63 12.01
N ARG A 60 -0.52 8.01 12.24
CA ARG A 60 -1.67 7.11 12.05
C ARG A 60 -1.83 6.71 10.59
N PHE A 61 -1.57 7.64 9.68
CA PHE A 61 -1.54 7.38 8.26
C PHE A 61 -0.45 6.35 7.91
N ALA A 62 0.78 6.57 8.38
CA ALA A 62 1.90 5.67 8.14
C ALA A 62 1.64 4.24 8.67
N ALA A 63 1.02 4.12 9.85
CA ALA A 63 0.64 2.83 10.42
C ALA A 63 -0.34 2.06 9.50
N ARG A 64 -1.31 2.74 8.89
CA ARG A 64 -2.24 2.13 7.93
C ARG A 64 -1.54 1.67 6.66
N VAL A 65 -0.62 2.49 6.12
CA VAL A 65 0.17 2.11 4.95
C VAL A 65 1.05 0.90 5.26
N GLN A 66 1.66 0.84 6.46
CA GLN A 66 2.41 -0.34 6.88
C GLN A 66 1.56 -1.60 6.98
N GLN A 67 0.33 -1.52 7.52
CA GLN A 67 -0.58 -2.66 7.59
C GLN A 67 -0.90 -3.20 6.19
N MET A 68 -1.21 -2.32 5.24
CA MET A 68 -1.43 -2.69 3.84
C MET A 68 -0.19 -3.36 3.25
N ARG A 69 0.99 -2.76 3.45
CA ARG A 69 2.27 -3.30 2.98
C ARG A 69 2.52 -4.71 3.52
N THR A 70 2.32 -4.95 4.82
CA THR A 70 2.48 -6.29 5.42
C THR A 70 1.56 -7.30 4.75
N ARG A 71 0.29 -6.93 4.51
CA ARG A 71 -0.66 -7.84 3.85
C ARG A 71 -0.25 -8.15 2.41
N LEU A 72 0.25 -7.15 1.68
CA LEU A 72 0.78 -7.34 0.32
C LEU A 72 2.02 -8.24 0.30
N ILE A 73 2.91 -8.13 1.29
CA ILE A 73 4.08 -9.02 1.42
C ILE A 73 3.61 -10.45 1.62
N THR A 74 2.69 -10.69 2.57
CA THR A 74 2.14 -12.05 2.80
C THR A 74 1.46 -12.60 1.55
N MET A 75 0.69 -11.78 0.84
CA MET A 75 0.06 -12.20 -0.41
C MET A 75 1.09 -12.54 -1.48
N MET A 76 2.16 -11.77 -1.58
CA MET A 76 3.26 -12.05 -2.50
C MET A 76 3.96 -13.38 -2.15
N GLU A 77 4.22 -13.63 -0.87
CA GLU A 77 4.81 -14.88 -0.39
C GLU A 77 3.91 -16.08 -0.75
N ASP A 78 2.61 -15.97 -0.48
CA ASP A 78 1.63 -17.00 -0.83
C ASP A 78 1.65 -17.30 -2.34
N LEU A 79 1.63 -16.28 -3.18
CA LEU A 79 1.66 -16.41 -4.64
C LEU A 79 2.98 -16.98 -5.18
N LEU A 80 4.10 -16.72 -4.51
CA LEU A 80 5.41 -17.28 -4.88
C LEU A 80 5.56 -18.74 -4.45
N HIS A 81 4.90 -19.16 -3.37
CA HIS A 81 4.94 -20.54 -2.88
C HIS A 81 3.99 -21.48 -3.62
N THR A 82 2.94 -20.95 -4.27
CA THR A 82 1.99 -21.74 -5.08
C THR A 82 2.35 -21.82 -6.57
N ALA A 83 3.37 -21.08 -7.02
CA ALA A 83 3.89 -21.09 -8.40
C ALA A 83 4.94 -22.18 -8.65
#